data_AF-A0A972ZWF1-F1
#
_entry.id   AF-A0A972ZWF1-F1
#
_cell.length_a   1.000
_cell.length_b   1.000
_cell.length_c   1.000
_cell.angle_alpha   90.00
_cell.angle_beta   90.00
_cell.angle_gamma   90.00
#
_symmetry.space_group_name_H-M   'P 1'
#
loop_
_entity.id
_entity.type
_entity.pdbx_description
1 polymer ?
#
loop_
_entity_poly.entity_id
_entity_poly.type
_entity_poly.pdbx_seq_one_letter_code
_entity_poly.pdbx_strand_id
1 'polypeptide(L)'
;MTSVPSAAGAPSETPVLPDLLNLCAAALGAADDLYREARVSVGALVKPEGRIDSVALDANQFAVHGFAWFATYVESLREMLGWARRLEDENRLAELETLILQAAFGEYLSQMTGGIAMSQVEVVRPADMGVGDGAITAFETPAVKALCAHGNTAAVRTRIAELITDGLDTGNFGDLGLDETLGMIRDQFHRFADEQVAPFAHDWHLKDDFIPMSVIDQMSELGVFGLTIPEEHGGLGLGKIAMCVVTEELSRGYIGV
;
A
#
# COMPACT_ATOMS: atom_id res chain seq x y z
N MET A 1 36.07 17.22 21.13
CA MET A 1 35.45 15.89 21.19
C MET A 1 34.72 15.76 22.51
N THR A 2 33.48 16.23 22.57
CA THR A 2 32.60 16.10 23.74
C THR A 2 31.63 14.97 23.44
N SER A 3 31.85 13.83 24.10
CA SER A 3 31.02 12.63 24.04
C SER A 3 29.62 12.94 24.55
N VAL A 4 28.62 12.71 23.70
CA VAL A 4 27.20 12.68 24.12
C VAL A 4 26.99 11.38 24.91
N PRO A 5 26.43 11.44 26.14
CA PRO A 5 26.20 10.23 26.92
C PRO A 5 25.04 9.42 26.31
N SER A 6 25.30 8.12 26.11
CA SER A 6 24.32 7.12 25.73
C SER A 6 23.23 7.03 26.82
N ALA A 7 22.02 7.48 26.48
CA ALA A 7 20.86 7.25 27.32
C ALA A 7 20.50 5.76 27.22
N ALA A 8 20.77 5.01 28.29
CA ALA A 8 20.20 3.68 28.46
C ALA A 8 18.67 3.82 28.59
N GLY A 9 17.95 3.49 27.52
CA GLY A 9 16.50 3.55 27.47
C GLY A 9 15.87 2.49 28.36
N ALA A 10 14.91 2.91 29.19
CA ALA A 10 13.94 2.01 29.81
C ALA A 10 13.25 1.16 28.71
N PRO A 11 12.72 -0.04 29.02
CA PRO A 11 11.94 -0.80 28.05
C PRO A 11 10.79 0.09 27.57
N SER A 12 10.83 0.55 26.32
CA SER A 12 9.76 1.37 25.77
C SER A 12 8.52 0.48 25.68
N GLU A 13 7.46 0.83 26.41
CA GLU A 13 6.14 0.26 26.15
C GLU A 13 5.86 0.39 24.65
N THR A 14 5.53 -0.73 24.01
CA THR A 14 5.24 -0.74 22.57
C THR A 14 4.12 0.26 22.27
N PRO A 15 4.24 1.11 21.23
CA PRO A 15 3.20 2.09 20.89
C PRO A 15 1.99 1.45 20.17
N VAL A 16 1.91 0.12 20.15
CA VAL A 16 0.79 -0.66 19.61
C VAL A 16 -0.45 -0.47 20.47
N LEU A 17 -1.58 -0.18 19.82
CA LEU A 17 -2.88 -0.08 20.45
C LEU A 17 -3.39 -1.45 20.89
N PRO A 18 -4.03 -1.55 22.06
CA PRO A 18 -4.63 -2.80 22.50
C PRO A 18 -5.77 -3.20 21.55
N ASP A 19 -5.89 -4.50 21.28
CA ASP A 19 -6.96 -5.07 20.46
C ASP A 19 -7.04 -4.49 19.03
N LEU A 20 -5.87 -4.18 18.45
CA LEU A 20 -5.75 -3.43 17.20
C LEU A 20 -6.56 -4.03 16.03
N LEU A 21 -6.52 -5.36 15.83
CA LEU A 21 -7.21 -5.99 14.69
C LEU A 21 -8.73 -5.82 14.76
N ASN A 22 -9.31 -5.89 15.96
CA ASN A 22 -10.73 -5.64 16.18
C ASN A 22 -11.06 -4.15 16.02
N LEU A 23 -10.17 -3.26 16.48
CA LEU A 23 -10.30 -1.83 16.29
C LEU A 23 -10.31 -1.46 14.80
N CYS A 24 -9.37 -1.99 14.02
CA CYS A 24 -9.30 -1.86 12.58
C CYS A 24 -10.54 -2.44 11.89
N ALA A 25 -11.03 -3.61 12.32
CA ALA A 25 -12.25 -4.20 11.76
C ALA A 25 -13.50 -3.33 11.98
N ALA A 26 -13.66 -2.77 13.18
CA ALA A 26 -14.77 -1.87 13.49
C ALA A 26 -14.67 -0.56 12.69
N ALA A 27 -13.47 0.00 12.54
CA ALA A 27 -13.24 1.21 11.75
C ALA A 27 -13.44 0.98 10.25
N LEU A 28 -13.06 -0.18 9.72
CA LEU A 28 -13.34 -0.57 8.34
C LEU A 28 -14.85 -0.62 8.07
N GLY A 29 -15.64 -1.14 9.02
CA GLY A 29 -17.10 -1.11 8.91
C GLY A 29 -17.65 0.32 8.78
N ALA A 30 -17.13 1.27 9.57
CA ALA A 30 -17.51 2.68 9.42
C ALA A 30 -17.07 3.28 8.07
N ALA A 31 -15.88 2.91 7.57
CA ALA A 31 -15.39 3.32 6.26
C ALA A 31 -16.25 2.79 5.10
N ASP A 32 -16.70 1.53 5.19
CA ASP A 32 -17.64 0.92 4.23
C ASP A 32 -18.99 1.65 4.22
N ASP A 33 -19.49 2.06 5.39
CA ASP A 33 -20.72 2.83 5.51
C ASP A 33 -20.58 4.21 4.83
N LEU A 34 -19.48 4.92 5.10
CA LEU A 34 -19.18 6.21 4.46
C LEU A 34 -19.01 6.07 2.94
N TYR A 35 -18.36 5.01 2.48
CA TYR A 35 -18.24 4.67 1.06
C TYR A 35 -19.61 4.49 0.39
N ARG A 36 -20.54 3.77 1.05
CA ARG A 36 -21.90 3.57 0.53
C ARG A 36 -22.64 4.89 0.39
N GLU A 37 -22.51 5.78 1.38
CA GLU A 37 -23.11 7.12 1.29
C GLU A 37 -22.48 7.97 0.18
N ALA A 38 -21.15 7.98 0.05
CA ALA A 38 -20.47 8.67 -1.04
C ALA A 38 -20.92 8.15 -2.42
N ARG A 39 -21.12 6.83 -2.57
CA ARG A 39 -21.63 6.21 -3.79
C ARG A 39 -23.04 6.67 -4.13
N VAL A 40 -23.92 6.79 -3.13
CA VAL A 40 -25.29 7.29 -3.29
C VAL A 40 -25.26 8.76 -3.69
N SER A 41 -24.50 9.60 -2.98
CA SER A 41 -24.39 11.04 -3.24
C SER A 41 -23.84 11.33 -4.64
N VAL A 42 -22.70 10.74 -5.02
CA VAL A 42 -22.15 10.90 -6.37
C VAL A 42 -23.07 10.32 -7.43
N GLY A 43 -23.74 9.21 -7.12
CA GLY A 43 -24.77 8.63 -7.98
C GLY A 43 -25.91 9.60 -8.29
N ALA A 44 -26.37 10.37 -7.31
CA ALA A 44 -27.41 11.39 -7.51
C ALA A 44 -26.96 12.54 -8.41
N LEU A 45 -25.66 12.87 -8.42
CA LEU A 45 -25.10 13.91 -9.29
C LEU A 45 -25.01 13.47 -10.76
N VAL A 46 -24.70 12.20 -11.01
CA VAL A 46 -24.38 11.71 -12.36
C VAL A 46 -25.45 10.81 -12.99
N LYS A 47 -26.54 10.52 -12.26
CA LYS A 47 -27.65 9.68 -12.74
C LYS A 47 -29.02 10.34 -12.60
N PRO A 48 -29.27 11.52 -13.21
CA PRO A 48 -30.54 12.24 -13.07
C PRO A 48 -31.77 11.42 -13.50
N GLU A 49 -31.60 10.54 -14.50
CA GLU A 49 -32.65 9.64 -14.99
C GLU A 49 -32.41 8.16 -14.63
N GLY A 50 -31.59 7.90 -13.61
CA GLY A 50 -31.25 6.55 -13.14
C GLY A 50 -30.18 5.82 -13.97
N ARG A 51 -29.71 6.41 -15.08
CA ARG A 51 -28.54 5.97 -15.85
C ARG A 51 -27.44 7.02 -15.81
N ILE A 52 -26.20 6.59 -15.97
CA ILE A 52 -25.06 7.51 -16.05
C ILE A 52 -25.25 8.41 -17.27
N ASP A 53 -25.28 9.71 -17.02
CA ASP A 53 -25.30 10.75 -18.04
C ASP A 53 -23.87 11.28 -18.23
N SER A 54 -23.39 11.33 -19.47
CA SER A 54 -22.00 11.71 -19.75
C SER A 54 -21.75 13.20 -19.48
N VAL A 55 -22.73 14.06 -19.76
CA VAL A 55 -22.60 15.50 -19.54
C VAL A 55 -22.56 15.80 -18.04
N ALA A 56 -23.41 15.14 -17.26
CA ALA A 56 -23.40 15.22 -15.80
C ALA A 56 -22.11 14.62 -15.20
N LEU A 57 -21.59 13.53 -15.76
CA LEU A 57 -20.32 12.94 -15.32
C LEU A 57 -19.16 13.92 -15.54
N ASP A 58 -19.04 14.51 -16.72
CA ASP A 58 -18.00 15.50 -17.02
C ASP A 58 -18.13 16.76 -16.14
N ALA A 59 -19.36 17.25 -15.94
CA ALA A 59 -19.63 18.41 -15.08
C ALA A 59 -19.30 18.16 -13.60
N ASN A 60 -19.34 16.90 -13.15
CA ASN A 60 -19.05 16.50 -11.77
C ASN A 60 -17.76 15.66 -11.67
N GLN A 61 -16.82 15.82 -12.60
CA GLN A 61 -15.62 14.99 -12.69
C GLN A 61 -14.81 14.94 -11.38
N PHE A 62 -14.68 16.07 -10.68
CA PHE A 62 -13.97 16.14 -9.41
C PHE A 62 -14.61 15.23 -8.34
N ALA A 63 -15.94 15.24 -8.23
CA ALA A 63 -16.69 14.37 -7.32
C ALA A 63 -16.56 12.90 -7.70
N VAL A 64 -16.60 12.59 -9.01
CA VAL A 64 -16.48 11.22 -9.53
C VAL A 64 -15.09 10.64 -9.29
N HIS A 65 -14.03 11.40 -9.60
CA HIS A 65 -12.66 11.01 -9.29
C HIS A 65 -12.45 10.91 -7.78
N GLY A 66 -12.99 11.86 -7.02
CA GLY A 66 -12.99 11.85 -5.57
C GLY A 66 -13.57 10.57 -4.98
N PHE A 67 -14.69 10.09 -5.53
CA PHE A 67 -15.28 8.82 -5.14
C PHE A 67 -14.39 7.62 -5.48
N ALA A 68 -13.69 7.64 -6.61
CA ALA A 68 -12.72 6.60 -6.94
C ALA A 68 -11.57 6.55 -5.91
N TRP A 69 -11.06 7.71 -5.47
CA TRP A 69 -10.05 7.79 -4.40
C TRP A 69 -10.57 7.29 -3.04
N PHE A 70 -11.83 7.60 -2.69
CA PHE A 70 -12.47 7.02 -1.51
C PHE A 70 -12.56 5.49 -1.59
N ALA A 71 -12.96 4.96 -2.75
CA ALA A 71 -13.02 3.53 -2.99
C ALA A 71 -11.64 2.88 -2.81
N THR A 72 -10.59 3.51 -3.35
CA THR A 72 -9.21 3.06 -3.17
C THR A 72 -8.83 3.00 -1.70
N TYR A 73 -9.12 4.03 -0.90
CA TYR A 73 -8.76 4.05 0.52
C TYR A 73 -9.46 2.95 1.32
N VAL A 74 -10.74 2.74 1.07
CA VAL A 74 -11.52 1.68 1.75
C VAL A 74 -10.98 0.30 1.38
N GLU A 75 -10.65 0.09 0.10
CA GLU A 75 -10.05 -1.18 -0.34
C GLU A 75 -8.65 -1.37 0.23
N SER A 76 -7.83 -0.31 0.30
CA SER A 76 -6.52 -0.37 0.96
C SER A 76 -6.63 -0.77 2.44
N LEU A 77 -7.57 -0.18 3.19
CA LEU A 77 -7.81 -0.55 4.59
C LEU A 77 -8.24 -2.02 4.71
N ARG A 78 -9.10 -2.49 3.80
CA ARG A 78 -9.56 -3.88 3.76
C ARG A 78 -8.42 -4.84 3.48
N GLU A 79 -7.61 -4.58 2.46
CA GLU A 79 -6.50 -5.46 2.08
C GLU A 79 -5.39 -5.45 3.13
N MET A 80 -5.09 -4.30 3.76
CA MET A 80 -4.14 -4.23 4.87
C MET A 80 -4.62 -5.03 6.09
N LEU A 81 -5.89 -4.93 6.46
CA LEU A 81 -6.44 -5.75 7.55
C LEU A 81 -6.45 -7.24 7.17
N GLY A 82 -6.77 -7.57 5.93
CA GLY A 82 -6.72 -8.93 5.41
C GLY A 82 -5.32 -9.53 5.45
N TRP A 83 -4.31 -8.75 5.06
CA TRP A 83 -2.90 -9.12 5.15
C TRP A 83 -2.49 -9.42 6.59
N ALA A 84 -2.76 -8.49 7.52
CA ALA A 84 -2.38 -8.67 8.92
C ALA A 84 -3.07 -9.90 9.56
N ARG A 85 -4.35 -10.17 9.23
CA ARG A 85 -5.06 -11.36 9.70
C ARG A 85 -4.47 -12.66 9.18
N ARG A 86 -4.11 -12.72 7.90
CA ARG A 86 -3.43 -13.91 7.34
C ARG A 86 -2.10 -14.17 8.04
N LEU A 87 -1.32 -13.12 8.28
CA LEU A 87 -0.08 -13.25 9.06
C LEU A 87 -0.34 -13.69 10.50
N GLU A 88 -1.40 -13.20 11.15
CA GLU A 88 -1.76 -13.63 12.52
C GLU A 88 -2.12 -15.12 12.54
N ASP A 89 -2.97 -15.57 11.62
CA ASP A 89 -3.40 -16.97 11.50
C ASP A 89 -2.20 -17.91 11.29
N GLU A 90 -1.17 -17.45 10.58
CA GLU A 90 0.07 -18.16 10.32
C GLU A 90 1.15 -17.97 11.41
N ASN A 91 0.88 -17.21 12.46
CA ASN A 91 1.84 -16.84 13.53
C ASN A 91 3.07 -16.09 13.01
N ARG A 92 2.90 -15.29 11.95
CA ARG A 92 3.91 -14.46 11.29
C ARG A 92 3.74 -12.96 11.55
N LEU A 93 2.63 -12.53 12.16
CA LEU A 93 2.39 -11.12 12.46
C LEU A 93 3.31 -10.64 13.59
N ALA A 94 4.32 -9.82 13.27
CA ALA A 94 5.24 -9.25 14.24
C ALA A 94 4.94 -7.77 14.51
N GLU A 95 5.80 -7.13 15.32
CA GLU A 95 5.61 -5.75 15.78
C GLU A 95 5.61 -4.77 14.61
N LEU A 96 6.49 -4.96 13.62
CA LEU A 96 6.60 -4.05 12.49
C LEU A 96 5.32 -4.03 11.65
N GLU A 97 4.79 -5.20 11.32
CA GLU A 97 3.56 -5.34 10.54
C GLU A 97 2.35 -4.77 11.28
N THR A 98 2.30 -5.00 12.59
CA THR A 98 1.26 -4.45 13.48
C THR A 98 1.29 -2.92 13.48
N LEU A 99 2.49 -2.32 13.57
CA LEU A 99 2.64 -0.86 13.54
C LEU A 99 2.37 -0.27 12.16
N ILE A 100 2.74 -0.95 11.07
CA ILE A 100 2.39 -0.55 9.70
C ILE A 100 0.87 -0.51 9.54
N LEU A 101 0.16 -1.57 9.96
CA LEU A 101 -1.30 -1.60 9.92
C LEU A 101 -1.92 -0.44 10.72
N GLN A 102 -1.44 -0.25 11.96
CA GLN A 102 -1.92 0.81 12.84
C GLN A 102 -1.72 2.21 12.25
N ALA A 103 -0.54 2.48 11.70
CA ALA A 103 -0.21 3.75 11.07
C ALA A 103 -1.05 3.98 9.80
N ALA A 104 -1.23 2.95 8.97
CA ALA A 104 -2.05 3.03 7.77
C ALA A 104 -3.51 3.36 8.10
N PHE A 105 -4.11 2.66 9.07
CA PHE A 105 -5.47 2.97 9.52
C PHE A 105 -5.58 4.37 10.11
N GLY A 106 -4.65 4.78 10.97
CA GLY A 106 -4.66 6.12 11.56
C GLY A 106 -4.57 7.24 10.51
N GLU A 107 -3.74 7.06 9.49
CA GLU A 107 -3.56 8.04 8.42
C GLU A 107 -4.77 8.06 7.46
N TYR A 108 -5.18 6.90 6.95
CA TYR A 108 -6.17 6.83 5.88
C TYR A 108 -7.55 7.24 6.38
N LEU A 109 -7.93 6.83 7.61
CA LEU A 109 -9.17 7.28 8.23
C LEU A 109 -9.18 8.79 8.49
N SER A 110 -8.04 9.36 8.90
CA SER A 110 -7.92 10.82 9.09
C SER A 110 -8.09 11.57 7.77
N GLN A 111 -7.51 11.06 6.68
CA GLN A 111 -7.64 11.66 5.36
C GLN A 111 -9.05 11.51 4.75
N MET A 112 -9.78 10.43 5.06
CA MET A 112 -11.15 10.26 4.59
C MET A 112 -12.09 11.40 5.06
N THR A 113 -11.84 12.05 6.20
CA THR A 113 -12.60 13.24 6.61
C THR A 113 -11.85 14.55 6.39
N GLY A 114 -10.52 14.56 6.59
CA GLY A 114 -9.67 15.75 6.43
C GLY A 114 -9.41 16.15 4.97
N GLY A 115 -9.51 15.19 4.06
CA GLY A 115 -9.33 15.34 2.62
C GLY A 115 -8.26 14.38 2.08
N ILE A 116 -8.57 13.74 0.95
CA ILE A 116 -7.66 12.85 0.23
C ILE A 116 -6.99 13.63 -0.89
N ALA A 117 -5.66 13.62 -0.94
CA ALA A 117 -4.89 14.26 -2.00
C ALA A 117 -4.91 13.39 -3.27
N MET A 118 -5.67 13.81 -4.28
CA MET A 118 -5.70 13.18 -5.61
C MET A 118 -4.49 13.61 -6.46
N SER A 119 -4.04 14.83 -6.22
CA SER A 119 -2.78 15.39 -6.70
C SER A 119 -2.23 16.34 -5.64
N GLN A 120 -1.07 16.96 -5.90
CA GLN A 120 -0.50 17.94 -4.96
C GLN A 120 -1.39 19.18 -4.74
N VAL A 121 -2.32 19.46 -5.65
CA VAL A 121 -3.20 20.64 -5.62
C VAL A 121 -4.68 20.32 -5.62
N GLU A 122 -5.04 19.04 -5.72
CA GLU A 122 -6.43 18.57 -5.71
C GLU A 122 -6.66 17.69 -4.49
N VAL A 123 -7.43 18.21 -3.53
CA VAL A 123 -7.79 17.50 -2.30
C VAL A 123 -9.30 17.35 -2.24
N VAL A 124 -9.79 16.12 -2.40
CA VAL A 124 -11.22 15.80 -2.30
C VAL A 124 -11.63 15.66 -0.85
N ARG A 125 -12.75 16.26 -0.47
CA ARG A 125 -13.42 16.07 0.83
C ARG A 125 -14.81 15.44 0.64
N PRO A 126 -15.39 14.84 1.69
CA PRO A 126 -16.75 14.31 1.64
C PRO A 126 -17.79 15.29 1.03
N ALA A 127 -17.71 16.57 1.41
CA ALA A 127 -18.62 17.60 0.92
C ALA A 127 -18.55 17.80 -0.60
N ASP A 128 -17.38 17.64 -1.22
CA ASP A 128 -17.20 17.78 -2.67
C ASP A 128 -17.91 16.65 -3.45
N MET A 129 -18.18 15.53 -2.78
CA MET A 129 -18.93 14.39 -3.31
C MET A 129 -20.43 14.44 -2.96
N GLY A 130 -20.89 15.50 -2.30
CA GLY A 130 -22.27 15.61 -1.80
C GLY A 130 -22.58 14.74 -0.59
N VAL A 131 -21.56 14.29 0.16
CA VAL A 131 -21.76 13.57 1.42
C VAL A 131 -22.16 14.56 2.51
N GLY A 132 -23.26 14.27 3.19
CA GLY A 132 -23.79 15.13 4.25
C GLY A 132 -23.10 14.93 5.60
N ASP A 133 -23.17 15.96 6.46
CA ASP A 133 -22.57 15.98 7.80
C ASP A 133 -23.01 14.81 8.71
N GLY A 134 -24.24 14.30 8.50
CA GLY A 134 -24.75 13.15 9.23
C GLY A 134 -23.94 11.86 8.96
N ALA A 135 -23.53 11.64 7.72
CA ALA A 135 -22.70 10.50 7.35
C ALA A 135 -21.26 10.64 7.89
N ILE A 136 -20.72 11.87 7.88
CA ILE A 136 -19.41 12.18 8.50
C ILE A 136 -19.48 11.90 10.00
N THR A 137 -20.51 12.39 10.69
CA THR A 137 -20.71 12.16 12.13
C THR A 137 -20.83 10.66 12.45
N ALA A 138 -21.54 9.90 11.61
CA ALA A 138 -21.68 8.45 11.77
C ALA A 138 -20.35 7.70 11.57
N PHE A 139 -19.50 8.18 10.66
CA PHE A 139 -18.17 7.62 10.42
C PHE A 139 -17.24 7.78 11.64
N GLU A 140 -17.38 8.85 12.42
CA GLU A 140 -16.55 9.11 13.60
C GLU A 140 -16.91 8.23 14.83
N THR A 141 -16.95 6.92 14.63
CA THR A 141 -17.13 5.94 15.70
C THR A 141 -15.96 5.99 16.71
N PRO A 142 -16.12 5.43 17.93
CA PRO A 142 -15.01 5.35 18.88
C PRO A 142 -13.76 4.68 18.32
N ALA A 143 -13.92 3.66 17.46
CA ALA A 143 -12.82 2.96 16.83
C ALA A 143 -12.04 3.86 15.85
N VAL A 144 -12.77 4.58 14.99
CA VAL A 144 -12.18 5.55 14.07
C VAL A 144 -11.47 6.66 14.83
N LYS A 145 -12.12 7.25 15.86
CA LYS A 145 -11.51 8.30 16.69
C LYS A 145 -10.22 7.84 17.37
N ALA A 146 -10.20 6.62 17.91
CA ALA A 146 -9.01 6.07 18.54
C ALA A 146 -7.85 5.90 17.54
N LEU A 147 -8.12 5.33 16.36
CA LEU A 147 -7.12 5.15 15.31
C LEU A 147 -6.63 6.48 14.74
N CYS A 148 -7.50 7.45 14.47
CA CYS A 148 -7.08 8.76 14.00
C CYS A 148 -6.21 9.50 15.04
N ALA A 149 -6.56 9.39 16.33
CA ALA A 149 -5.82 10.08 17.39
C ALA A 149 -4.48 9.42 17.74
N HIS A 150 -4.39 8.09 17.65
CA HIS A 150 -3.27 7.34 18.21
C HIS A 150 -2.58 6.39 17.21
N GLY A 151 -3.15 6.17 16.04
CA GLY A 151 -2.66 5.20 15.06
C GLY A 151 -1.37 5.64 14.38
N ASN A 152 -1.24 6.92 14.03
CA ASN A 152 -0.05 7.46 13.38
C ASN A 152 0.60 8.58 14.23
N THR A 153 0.99 8.28 15.46
CA THR A 153 1.71 9.24 16.31
C THR A 153 3.20 9.30 15.99
N ALA A 154 3.90 10.30 16.53
CA ALA A 154 5.36 10.37 16.45
C ALA A 154 6.03 9.12 17.04
N ALA A 155 5.53 8.60 18.17
CA ALA A 155 6.08 7.39 18.79
C ALA A 155 5.95 6.16 17.87
N VAL A 156 4.80 6.00 17.20
CA VAL A 156 4.59 4.92 16.22
C VAL A 156 5.58 5.05 15.06
N ARG A 157 5.70 6.23 14.46
CA ARG A 157 6.64 6.44 13.33
C ARG A 157 8.09 6.24 13.73
N THR A 158 8.50 6.71 14.90
CA THR A 158 9.85 6.47 15.42
C THR A 158 10.10 4.98 15.59
N ARG A 159 9.15 4.23 16.17
CA ARG A 159 9.33 2.79 16.37
C ARG A 159 9.40 2.02 15.05
N ILE A 160 8.57 2.37 14.06
CA ILE A 160 8.67 1.79 12.70
C ILE A 160 10.05 2.09 12.10
N ALA A 161 10.55 3.32 12.22
CA ALA A 161 11.85 3.70 11.69
C ALA A 161 13.01 2.96 12.35
N GLU A 162 12.95 2.73 13.67
CA GLU A 162 13.91 1.90 14.40
C GLU A 162 13.91 0.45 13.86
N LEU A 163 12.74 -0.17 13.76
CA LEU A 163 12.59 -1.54 13.26
C LEU A 163 13.08 -1.69 11.81
N ILE A 164 12.80 -0.72 10.94
CA ILE A 164 13.32 -0.67 9.57
C ILE A 164 14.84 -0.54 9.58
N THR A 165 15.39 0.30 10.46
CA THR A 165 16.85 0.51 10.58
C THR A 165 17.55 -0.77 11.03
N ASP A 166 17.00 -1.45 12.04
CA ASP A 166 17.50 -2.74 12.51
C ASP A 166 17.38 -3.84 11.43
N GLY A 167 16.40 -3.70 10.52
CA GLY A 167 16.17 -4.58 9.39
C GLY A 167 17.11 -4.37 8.20
N LEU A 168 17.86 -3.26 8.11
CA LEU A 168 18.65 -2.90 6.93
C LEU A 168 19.64 -3.99 6.49
N ASP A 169 20.35 -4.59 7.44
CA ASP A 169 21.37 -5.61 7.14
C ASP A 169 20.74 -6.94 6.66
N THR A 170 19.47 -7.16 6.98
CA THR A 170 18.75 -8.40 6.66
C THR A 170 17.74 -8.24 5.52
N GLY A 171 17.47 -7.01 5.09
CA GLY A 171 16.39 -6.69 4.15
C GLY A 171 14.99 -6.90 4.73
N ASN A 172 14.86 -7.04 6.05
CA ASN A 172 13.58 -7.27 6.70
C ASN A 172 12.84 -5.94 6.91
N PHE A 173 11.91 -5.61 6.01
CA PHE A 173 11.06 -4.42 6.07
C PHE A 173 9.59 -4.74 6.36
N GLY A 174 9.33 -5.94 6.86
CA GLY A 174 8.01 -6.48 7.12
C GLY A 174 7.67 -7.67 6.24
N ASP A 175 6.93 -8.62 6.79
CA ASP A 175 6.48 -9.81 6.08
C ASP A 175 5.41 -9.46 5.03
N LEU A 176 5.70 -9.79 3.77
CA LEU A 176 4.82 -9.51 2.62
C LEU A 176 3.59 -10.45 2.55
N GLY A 177 3.54 -11.50 3.36
CA GLY A 177 2.49 -12.53 3.30
C GLY A 177 2.56 -13.39 2.04
N LEU A 178 3.75 -13.48 1.42
CA LEU A 178 4.01 -14.36 0.29
C LEU A 178 4.17 -15.81 0.77
N ASP A 179 3.81 -16.75 -0.10
CA ASP A 179 4.16 -18.16 0.09
C ASP A 179 5.65 -18.42 -0.21
N GLU A 180 6.13 -19.61 0.16
CA GLU A 180 7.53 -20.00 -0.01
C GLU A 180 7.99 -19.96 -1.48
N THR A 181 7.11 -20.30 -2.42
CA THR A 181 7.44 -20.32 -3.86
C THR A 181 7.65 -18.90 -4.37
N LEU A 182 6.73 -17.99 -4.04
CA LEU A 182 6.84 -16.58 -4.37
C LEU A 182 8.02 -15.91 -3.67
N GLY A 183 8.33 -16.32 -2.43
CA GLY A 183 9.53 -15.88 -1.71
C GLY A 183 10.82 -16.26 -2.44
N MET A 184 10.94 -17.51 -2.90
CA MET A 184 12.11 -17.95 -3.68
C MET A 184 12.24 -17.21 -5.02
N ILE A 185 11.12 -16.97 -5.71
CA ILE A 185 11.09 -16.19 -6.97
C ILE A 185 11.58 -14.76 -6.68
N ARG A 186 11.05 -14.12 -5.63
CA ARG A 186 11.49 -12.80 -5.21
C ARG A 186 12.99 -12.75 -5.00
N ASP A 187 13.54 -13.67 -4.20
CA ASP A 187 14.97 -13.70 -3.89
C ASP A 187 15.85 -13.93 -5.13
N GLN A 188 15.38 -14.70 -6.10
CA GLN A 188 16.07 -14.91 -7.37
C GLN A 188 16.19 -13.60 -8.16
N PHE A 189 15.07 -12.89 -8.35
CA PHE A 189 15.04 -11.65 -9.12
C PHE A 189 15.65 -10.47 -8.36
N HIS A 190 15.60 -10.49 -7.03
CA HIS A 190 16.32 -9.55 -6.18
C HIS A 190 17.82 -9.61 -6.43
N ARG A 191 18.41 -10.82 -6.40
CA ARG A 191 19.84 -11.02 -6.72
C ARG A 191 20.16 -10.63 -8.15
N PHE A 192 19.31 -10.99 -9.10
CA PHE A 192 19.50 -10.60 -10.50
C PHE A 192 19.55 -9.07 -10.65
N ALA A 193 18.62 -8.34 -10.03
CA ALA A 193 18.59 -6.89 -10.07
C ALA A 193 19.85 -6.27 -9.43
N ASP A 194 20.31 -6.80 -8.30
CA ASP A 194 21.51 -6.28 -7.61
C ASP A 194 22.82 -6.60 -8.33
N GLU A 195 22.90 -7.74 -9.02
CA GLU A 195 24.13 -8.17 -9.68
C GLU A 195 24.22 -7.68 -11.13
N GLN A 196 23.10 -7.65 -11.86
CA GLN A 196 23.07 -7.45 -13.32
C GLN A 196 22.45 -6.12 -13.75
N VAL A 197 21.72 -5.42 -12.88
CA VAL A 197 20.99 -4.19 -13.25
C VAL A 197 21.51 -2.97 -12.49
N ALA A 198 21.32 -2.93 -11.17
CA ALA A 198 21.56 -1.74 -10.35
C ALA A 198 22.99 -1.16 -10.48
N PRO A 199 24.08 -1.97 -10.53
CA PRO A 199 25.44 -1.45 -10.67
C PRO A 199 25.71 -0.77 -12.03
N PHE A 200 24.95 -1.12 -13.06
CA PHE A 200 25.19 -0.69 -14.44
C PHE A 200 24.20 0.38 -14.93
N ALA A 201 23.03 0.49 -14.30
CA ALA A 201 21.96 1.41 -14.70
C ALA A 201 22.44 2.88 -14.81
N HIS A 202 23.33 3.32 -13.91
CA HIS A 202 23.88 4.68 -13.98
C HIS A 202 24.74 4.92 -15.22
N ASP A 203 25.56 3.93 -15.62
CA ASP A 203 26.41 4.03 -16.81
C ASP A 203 25.58 4.03 -18.09
N TRP A 204 24.54 3.20 -18.17
CA TRP A 204 23.58 3.21 -19.29
C TRP A 204 22.92 4.59 -19.42
N HIS A 205 22.50 5.18 -18.30
CA HIS A 205 21.92 6.51 -18.28
C HIS A 205 22.90 7.60 -18.76
N LEU A 206 24.14 7.58 -18.28
CA LEU A 206 25.15 8.57 -18.69
C LEU A 206 25.47 8.51 -20.19
N LYS A 207 25.36 7.32 -20.79
CA LYS A 207 25.65 7.09 -22.20
C LYS A 207 24.44 7.26 -23.11
N ASP A 208 23.24 7.39 -22.56
CA ASP A 208 21.97 7.31 -23.31
C ASP A 208 21.87 5.99 -24.12
N ASP A 209 22.39 4.91 -23.55
CA ASP A 209 22.40 3.58 -24.16
C ASP A 209 21.12 2.81 -23.81
N PHE A 210 20.70 1.93 -24.72
CA PHE A 210 19.68 0.93 -24.41
C PHE A 210 20.19 -0.08 -23.37
N ILE A 211 19.25 -0.75 -22.68
CA ILE A 211 19.57 -1.91 -21.85
C ILE A 211 20.33 -2.93 -22.72
N PRO A 212 21.53 -3.37 -22.30
CA PRO A 212 22.34 -4.27 -23.10
C PRO A 212 21.59 -5.56 -23.43
N MET A 213 21.77 -6.04 -24.67
CA MET A 213 21.15 -7.29 -25.13
C MET A 213 21.50 -8.46 -24.21
N SER A 214 22.71 -8.48 -23.65
CA SER A 214 23.16 -9.49 -22.70
C SER A 214 22.34 -9.56 -21.41
N VAL A 215 21.70 -8.46 -20.97
CA VAL A 215 20.81 -8.45 -19.79
C VAL A 215 19.46 -9.06 -20.18
N ILE A 216 18.91 -8.67 -21.32
CA ILE A 216 17.66 -9.20 -21.84
C ILE A 216 17.78 -10.71 -22.14
N ASP A 217 18.91 -11.15 -22.70
CA ASP A 217 19.17 -12.57 -22.96
C ASP A 217 19.15 -13.37 -21.64
N GLN A 218 19.78 -12.86 -20.57
CA GLN A 218 19.71 -13.49 -19.24
C GLN A 218 18.28 -13.53 -18.68
N MET A 219 17.50 -12.45 -18.82
CA MET A 219 16.09 -12.44 -18.43
C MET A 219 15.27 -13.49 -19.20
N SER A 220 15.58 -13.68 -20.48
CA SER A 220 14.96 -14.71 -21.30
C SER A 220 15.30 -16.11 -20.81
N GLU A 221 16.57 -16.36 -20.46
CA GLU A 221 17.01 -17.64 -19.88
C GLU A 221 16.35 -17.93 -18.53
N LEU A 222 16.09 -16.89 -17.73
CA LEU A 222 15.33 -16.98 -16.48
C LEU A 222 13.81 -17.13 -16.69
N GLY A 223 13.33 -17.10 -17.93
CA GLY A 223 11.93 -17.32 -18.28
C GLY A 223 11.01 -16.13 -18.04
N VAL A 224 11.55 -14.91 -17.85
CA VAL A 224 10.76 -13.69 -17.56
C VAL A 224 9.70 -13.44 -18.64
N PHE A 225 10.06 -13.57 -19.92
CA PHE A 225 9.14 -13.32 -21.03
C PHE A 225 8.07 -14.40 -21.22
N GLY A 226 8.26 -15.57 -20.60
CA GLY A 226 7.33 -16.71 -20.62
C GLY A 226 6.59 -16.93 -19.31
N LEU A 227 6.77 -16.05 -18.31
CA LEU A 227 6.40 -16.32 -16.91
C LEU A 227 4.93 -16.69 -16.71
N THR A 228 4.03 -16.06 -17.46
CA THR A 228 2.56 -16.29 -17.37
C THR A 228 1.99 -17.04 -18.56
N ILE A 229 2.84 -17.42 -19.52
CA ILE A 229 2.44 -18.19 -20.69
C ILE A 229 2.26 -19.65 -20.24
N PRO A 230 1.21 -20.36 -20.70
CA PRO A 230 1.04 -21.79 -20.42
C PRO A 230 2.24 -22.64 -20.86
N GLU A 231 2.53 -23.70 -20.10
CA GLU A 231 3.65 -24.61 -20.39
C GLU A 231 3.55 -25.27 -21.79
N GLU A 232 2.32 -25.54 -22.26
CA GLU A 232 2.07 -26.09 -23.61
C GLU A 232 2.53 -25.16 -24.76
N HIS A 233 2.81 -23.90 -24.44
CA HIS A 233 3.35 -22.90 -25.37
C HIS A 233 4.79 -22.51 -25.05
N GLY A 234 5.48 -23.26 -24.18
CA GLY A 234 6.87 -23.01 -23.78
C GLY A 234 7.03 -21.96 -22.68
N GLY A 235 5.96 -21.62 -21.96
CA GLY A 235 6.02 -20.73 -20.79
C GLY A 235 6.15 -21.46 -19.45
N LEU A 236 6.03 -20.71 -18.35
CA LEU A 236 6.18 -21.23 -16.98
C LEU A 236 4.85 -21.37 -16.20
N GLY A 237 3.75 -20.79 -16.70
CA GLY A 237 2.43 -20.96 -16.08
C GLY A 237 2.27 -20.45 -14.64
N LEU A 238 3.17 -19.59 -14.12
CA LEU A 238 3.23 -19.23 -12.69
C LEU A 238 2.16 -18.24 -12.21
N GLY A 239 1.30 -17.75 -13.13
CA GLY A 239 0.21 -16.84 -12.81
C GLY A 239 0.64 -15.37 -12.59
N LYS A 240 -0.33 -14.52 -12.23
CA LYS A 240 -0.14 -13.06 -12.20
C LYS A 240 0.57 -12.54 -10.94
N ILE A 241 0.41 -13.20 -9.80
CA ILE A 241 1.10 -12.79 -8.56
C ILE A 241 2.61 -12.97 -8.73
N ALA A 242 3.06 -14.11 -9.29
CA ALA A 242 4.46 -14.30 -9.64
C ALA A 242 4.97 -13.19 -10.57
N MET A 243 4.17 -12.80 -11.57
CA MET A 243 4.52 -11.67 -12.46
C MET A 243 4.67 -10.34 -11.73
N CYS A 244 3.80 -10.03 -10.76
CA CYS A 244 3.96 -8.85 -9.90
C CYS A 244 5.29 -8.89 -9.15
N VAL A 245 5.58 -10.00 -8.45
CA VAL A 245 6.82 -10.18 -7.68
C VAL A 245 8.07 -10.00 -8.56
N VAL A 246 8.10 -10.64 -9.74
CA VAL A 246 9.22 -10.49 -10.69
C VAL A 246 9.35 -9.04 -11.17
N THR A 247 8.23 -8.41 -11.56
CA THR A 247 8.24 -7.03 -12.07
C THR A 247 8.70 -6.04 -11.00
N GLU A 248 8.27 -6.22 -9.74
CA GLU A 248 8.65 -5.38 -8.61
C GLU A 248 10.16 -5.43 -8.35
N GLU A 249 10.76 -6.63 -8.29
CA GLU A 249 12.20 -6.77 -8.04
C GLU A 249 13.06 -6.25 -9.21
N LEU A 250 12.64 -6.46 -10.46
CA LEU A 250 13.33 -5.88 -11.63
C LEU A 250 13.22 -4.35 -11.65
N SER A 251 12.02 -3.82 -11.43
CA SER A 251 11.75 -2.37 -11.42
C SER A 251 12.49 -1.65 -10.29
N ARG A 252 12.71 -2.33 -9.16
CA ARG A 252 13.54 -1.84 -8.04
C ARG A 252 14.98 -1.60 -8.47
N GLY A 253 15.51 -2.40 -9.39
CA GLY A 253 16.82 -2.17 -10.00
C GLY A 253 16.79 -1.01 -10.99
N TYR A 254 15.91 -1.11 -11.99
CA TYR A 254 15.67 -0.05 -12.97
C TYR A 254 14.36 -0.32 -13.72
N ILE A 255 13.40 0.62 -13.70
CA ILE A 255 12.05 0.45 -14.28
C ILE A 255 12.01 0.08 -15.78
N GLY A 256 13.10 0.30 -16.52
CA GLY A 256 13.19 -0.10 -17.92
C GLY A 256 13.39 -1.60 -18.14
N VAL A 257 13.82 -2.33 -17.12
CA VAL A 257 14.02 -3.79 -17.10
C VAL A 257 12.73 -4.48 -16.70
#